data_AF-A2CCI8-F1
#
_entry.id   AF-A2CCI8-F1
#
_cell.length_a   1.000
_cell.length_b   1.000
_cell.length_c   1.000
_cell.angle_alpha   90.00
_cell.angle_beta   90.00
_cell.angle_gamma   90.00
#
_symmetry.space_group_name_H-M   'P 1'
#
loop_
_entity.id
_entity.type
_entity.pdbx_description
1 polymer ?
#
loop_
_entity_poly.entity_id
_entity_poly.type
_entity_poly.pdbx_seq_one_letter_code
_entity_poly.pdbx_strand_id
1 'polypeptide(L)'
;MRGADLRDAHLIGVDLRDADLRGARLEGANLEGADLSGARLDDAQLNGAMLTNTELSGTDLRRADLREAVVINAYSPDVRTEGMQFAGADLTGSHLIYGGAP
;
A
#
# COMPACT_ATOMS: atom_id res chain seq x y z
N MET A 1 10.57 10.66 -0.32
CA MET A 1 11.16 9.60 -1.16
C MET A 1 10.36 9.47 -2.47
N ARG A 2 10.01 10.60 -3.10
CA ARG A 2 9.18 10.59 -4.31
C ARG A 2 9.94 9.95 -5.46
N GLY A 3 9.31 9.01 -6.17
CA GLY A 3 9.95 8.28 -7.26
C GLY A 3 11.17 7.45 -6.84
N ALA A 4 11.33 7.18 -5.54
CA ALA A 4 12.44 6.37 -5.05
C ALA A 4 12.34 4.94 -5.59
N ASP A 5 13.50 4.33 -5.80
CA ASP A 5 13.61 2.91 -6.13
C ASP A 5 13.84 2.12 -4.85
N LEU A 6 12.81 1.37 -4.45
CA LEU A 6 12.72 0.56 -3.22
C LEU A 6 12.25 -0.87 -3.56
N ARG A 7 12.49 -1.33 -4.79
CA ARG A 7 12.16 -2.69 -5.22
C ARG A 7 12.85 -3.71 -4.32
N ASP A 8 12.11 -4.74 -3.94
CA ASP A 8 12.55 -5.82 -3.06
C ASP A 8 13.12 -5.35 -1.70
N ALA A 9 12.84 -4.10 -1.30
CA ALA A 9 13.36 -3.56 -0.06
C ALA A 9 12.74 -4.25 1.17
N HIS A 10 13.55 -4.42 2.22
CA HIS A 10 13.10 -4.94 3.51
C HIS A 10 12.73 -3.77 4.43
N LEU A 11 11.44 -3.44 4.49
CA LEU A 11 10.87 -2.30 5.22
C LEU A 11 9.92 -2.77 6.35
N ILE A 12 10.18 -3.95 6.91
CA ILE A 12 9.37 -4.55 7.98
C ILE A 12 9.35 -3.63 9.20
N GLY A 13 8.15 -3.27 9.66
CA GLY A 13 7.94 -2.46 10.87
C GLY A 13 8.46 -1.02 10.79
N VAL A 14 8.81 -0.52 9.60
CA VAL A 14 9.34 0.84 9.44
C VAL A 14 8.22 1.87 9.64
N ASP A 15 8.57 2.97 10.30
CA ASP A 15 7.72 4.18 10.39
C ASP A 15 7.88 5.02 9.12
N LEU A 16 6.83 5.04 8.29
CA LEU A 16 6.72 5.81 7.05
C LEU A 16 5.53 6.78 7.10
N ARG A 17 5.11 7.18 8.31
CA ARG A 17 4.01 8.13 8.48
C ARG A 17 4.26 9.43 7.73
N ASP A 18 3.22 9.93 7.07
CA ASP A 18 3.24 11.14 6.25
C ASP A 18 4.31 11.17 5.14
N ALA A 19 4.92 10.02 4.81
CA ALA A 19 5.98 9.96 3.83
C ALA A 19 5.47 10.29 2.42
N ASP A 20 6.24 11.08 1.68
CA ASP A 20 6.01 11.30 0.26
C ASP A 20 6.67 10.20 -0.57
N LEU A 21 5.88 9.21 -1.00
CA LEU A 21 6.26 8.04 -1.79
C LEU A 21 5.57 8.02 -3.16
N ARG A 22 5.11 9.18 -3.63
CA ARG A 22 4.40 9.27 -4.91
C ARG A 22 5.25 8.75 -6.06
N GLY A 23 4.68 7.88 -6.88
CA GLY A 23 5.38 7.23 -7.98
C GLY A 23 6.59 6.39 -7.58
N ALA A 24 6.75 6.04 -6.30
CA ALA A 24 7.84 5.18 -5.87
C ALA A 24 7.70 3.76 -6.46
N ARG A 25 8.84 3.13 -6.66
CA ARG A 25 8.97 1.74 -7.13
C ARG A 25 9.16 0.84 -5.92
N LEU A 26 8.10 0.14 -5.51
CA LEU A 26 8.01 -0.73 -4.34
C LEU A 26 7.66 -2.17 -4.76
N GLU A 27 7.88 -2.54 -6.03
CA GLU A 27 7.60 -3.89 -6.52
C GLU A 27 8.36 -4.91 -5.66
N GLY A 28 7.64 -5.93 -5.16
CA GLY A 28 8.21 -6.97 -4.31
C GLY A 28 8.68 -6.50 -2.92
N ALA A 29 8.52 -5.23 -2.54
CA ALA A 29 8.96 -4.74 -1.24
C ALA A 29 8.21 -5.42 -0.08
N ASN A 30 8.92 -5.69 1.01
CA ASN A 30 8.33 -6.20 2.24
C ASN A 30 8.05 -5.04 3.21
N LEU A 31 6.78 -4.68 3.34
CA LEU A 31 6.26 -3.64 4.23
C LEU A 31 5.52 -4.25 5.43
N GLU A 32 5.72 -5.53 5.76
CA GLU A 32 5.01 -6.19 6.85
C GLU A 32 5.08 -5.38 8.15
N GLY A 33 3.92 -5.06 8.73
CA GLY A 33 3.81 -4.29 9.97
C GLY A 33 4.28 -2.83 9.89
N ALA A 34 4.57 -2.28 8.70
CA ALA A 34 4.95 -0.89 8.54
C ALA A 34 3.78 0.06 8.86
N ASP A 35 4.11 1.25 9.35
CA ASP A 35 3.15 2.35 9.56
C ASP A 35 3.23 3.34 8.40
N LEU A 36 2.21 3.33 7.56
CA LEU A 36 2.04 4.21 6.41
C LEU A 36 0.95 5.27 6.65
N SER A 37 0.55 5.52 7.91
CA SER A 37 -0.51 6.49 8.21
C SER A 37 -0.23 7.85 7.55
N GLY A 38 -1.18 8.36 6.79
CA GLY A 38 -1.07 9.64 6.08
C GLY A 38 -0.08 9.66 4.91
N ALA A 39 0.57 8.54 4.59
CA ALA A 39 1.55 8.49 3.51
C ALA A 39 0.91 8.75 2.14
N ARG A 40 1.71 9.32 1.23
CA ARG A 40 1.30 9.60 -0.15
C ARG A 40 1.92 8.57 -1.08
N LEU A 41 1.10 7.63 -1.55
CA LEU A 41 1.46 6.57 -2.49
C LEU A 41 0.74 6.73 -3.83
N ASP A 42 0.24 7.94 -4.15
CA ASP A 42 -0.37 8.19 -5.45
C ASP A 42 0.60 7.85 -6.60
N ASP A 43 0.11 7.07 -7.56
CA ASP A 43 0.86 6.50 -8.70
C ASP A 43 2.03 5.53 -8.34
N ALA A 44 2.14 5.05 -7.09
CA ALA A 44 3.20 4.11 -6.70
C ALA A 44 3.04 2.71 -7.31
N GLN A 45 4.16 2.03 -7.57
CA GLN A 45 4.21 0.66 -8.08
C GLN A 45 4.43 -0.30 -6.92
N LEU A 46 3.39 -1.02 -6.49
CA LEU A 46 3.37 -1.95 -5.35
C LEU A 46 3.11 -3.39 -5.79
N ASN A 47 3.29 -3.71 -7.08
CA ASN A 47 2.96 -5.04 -7.58
C ASN A 47 3.81 -6.12 -6.89
N GLY A 48 3.15 -7.14 -6.36
CA GLY A 48 3.79 -8.21 -5.58
C GLY A 48 4.34 -7.78 -4.21
N ALA A 49 4.09 -6.56 -3.74
CA ALA A 49 4.54 -6.11 -2.42
C ALA A 49 3.79 -6.84 -1.29
N MET A 50 4.44 -6.98 -0.13
CA MET A 50 3.84 -7.57 1.07
C MET A 50 3.47 -6.48 2.08
N LEU A 51 2.18 -6.26 2.28
CA LEU A 51 1.57 -5.30 3.20
C LEU A 51 0.75 -6.00 4.29
N THR A 52 1.27 -7.11 4.81
CA THR A 52 0.60 -7.85 5.89
C THR A 52 0.68 -7.06 7.19
N ASN A 53 -0.44 -6.92 7.90
CA ASN A 53 -0.57 -6.19 9.16
C ASN A 53 -0.10 -4.70 9.09
N THR A 54 -0.14 -4.07 7.92
CA THR A 54 0.23 -2.64 7.78
C THR A 54 -0.87 -1.71 8.26
N GLU A 55 -0.44 -0.56 8.79
CA GLU A 55 -1.31 0.57 9.09
C GLU A 55 -1.35 1.53 7.88
N LEU A 56 -2.54 1.74 7.30
CA LEU A 56 -2.78 2.52 6.09
C LEU A 56 -3.77 3.68 6.35
N SER A 57 -4.07 4.04 7.59
CA SER A 57 -4.98 5.13 7.95
C SER A 57 -4.70 6.41 7.16
N GLY A 58 -5.68 6.91 6.41
CA GLY A 58 -5.55 8.15 5.64
C GLY A 58 -4.56 8.12 4.47
N THR A 59 -4.02 6.95 4.10
CA THR A 59 -3.07 6.80 2.99
C THR A 59 -3.72 7.14 1.65
N ASP A 60 -2.97 7.80 0.77
CA ASP A 60 -3.40 8.03 -0.61
C ASP A 60 -2.83 6.96 -1.55
N LEU A 61 -3.65 5.99 -1.95
CA LEU A 61 -3.34 4.92 -2.90
C LEU A 61 -3.96 5.15 -4.28
N ARG A 62 -4.37 6.38 -4.60
CA ARG A 62 -4.98 6.66 -5.90
C ARG A 62 -4.05 6.30 -7.04
N ARG A 63 -4.56 5.54 -8.00
CA ARG A 63 -3.82 5.03 -9.17
C ARG A 63 -2.60 4.18 -8.82
N ALA A 64 -2.44 3.75 -7.57
CA ALA A 64 -1.38 2.82 -7.19
C ALA A 64 -1.65 1.44 -7.80
N ASP A 65 -0.57 0.71 -8.08
CA ASP A 65 -0.64 -0.64 -8.63
C ASP A 65 -0.29 -1.68 -7.58
N LEU A 66 -1.30 -2.32 -6.99
CA LEU A 66 -1.20 -3.42 -6.03
C LEU A 66 -1.49 -4.78 -6.68
N ARG A 67 -1.36 -4.92 -8.01
CA ARG A 67 -1.57 -6.23 -8.64
C ARG A 67 -0.65 -7.27 -8.01
N GLU A 68 -1.21 -8.44 -7.70
CA GLU A 68 -0.49 -9.55 -7.07
C GLU A 68 0.10 -9.25 -5.68
N ALA A 69 -0.22 -8.11 -5.07
CA ALA A 69 0.25 -7.77 -3.72
C ALA A 69 -0.46 -8.61 -2.64
N VAL A 70 0.18 -8.77 -1.49
CA VAL A 70 -0.40 -9.42 -0.31
C VAL A 70 -0.74 -8.35 0.72
N VAL A 71 -2.02 -8.02 0.86
CA VAL A 71 -2.54 -6.99 1.77
C VAL A 71 -3.46 -7.65 2.80
N ILE A 72 -2.87 -8.47 3.67
CA ILE A 72 -3.62 -9.23 4.66
C ILE A 72 -3.69 -8.46 5.98
N ASN A 73 -4.87 -8.41 6.61
CA ASN A 73 -5.08 -7.75 7.90
C ASN A 73 -4.63 -6.28 7.98
N ALA A 74 -4.55 -5.58 6.84
CA ALA A 74 -4.21 -4.17 6.83
C ALA A 74 -5.38 -3.33 7.37
N TYR A 75 -5.06 -2.40 8.28
CA TYR A 75 -6.03 -1.44 8.80
C TYR A 75 -5.96 -0.17 7.96
N SER A 76 -7.09 0.29 7.43
CA SER A 76 -7.10 1.33 6.38
C SER A 76 -8.31 2.26 6.44
N PRO A 77 -8.68 2.83 7.60
CA PRO A 77 -9.71 3.87 7.63
C PRO A 77 -9.26 5.08 6.81
N ASP A 78 -10.21 5.77 6.18
CA ASP A 78 -9.95 6.99 5.40
C ASP A 78 -8.94 6.86 4.25
N VAL A 79 -8.62 5.62 3.83
CA VAL A 79 -7.74 5.36 2.68
C VAL A 79 -8.41 5.80 1.37
N ARG A 80 -7.64 6.41 0.48
CA ARG A 80 -8.11 6.82 -0.85
C ARG A 80 -7.64 5.81 -1.89
N THR A 81 -8.57 5.19 -2.62
CA THR A 81 -8.29 4.07 -3.53
C THR A 81 -8.76 4.31 -4.96
N GLU A 82 -9.10 5.55 -5.34
CA GLU A 82 -9.64 5.83 -6.67
C GLU A 82 -8.63 5.46 -7.78
N GLY A 83 -9.06 4.57 -8.68
CA GLY A 83 -8.23 4.07 -9.78
C GLY A 83 -7.11 3.11 -9.38
N MET A 84 -7.07 2.68 -8.11
CA MET A 84 -6.15 1.66 -7.62
C MET A 84 -6.37 0.34 -8.38
N GLN A 85 -5.28 -0.30 -8.79
CA GLN A 85 -5.31 -1.62 -9.44
C GLN A 85 -4.94 -2.68 -8.41
N PHE A 86 -5.72 -3.75 -8.30
CA PHE A 86 -5.50 -4.81 -7.30
C PHE A 86 -5.83 -6.20 -7.84
N ALA A 87 -5.80 -6.37 -9.17
CA ALA A 87 -6.05 -7.67 -9.79
C ALA A 87 -5.04 -8.71 -9.27
N GLY A 88 -5.54 -9.84 -8.76
CA GLY A 88 -4.71 -10.89 -8.17
C GLY A 88 -4.15 -10.57 -6.78
N ALA A 89 -4.47 -9.42 -6.18
CA ALA A 89 -4.07 -9.12 -4.82
C ALA A 89 -4.83 -10.00 -3.81
N ASP A 90 -4.12 -10.47 -2.78
CA ASP A 90 -4.78 -11.08 -1.61
C ASP A 90 -5.13 -9.98 -0.62
N LEU A 91 -6.42 -9.76 -0.41
CA LEU A 91 -6.94 -8.69 0.45
C LEU A 91 -7.55 -9.25 1.75
N THR A 92 -7.28 -10.52 2.07
CA THR A 92 -7.93 -11.24 3.17
C THR A 92 -7.81 -10.47 4.49
N GLY A 93 -8.95 -10.13 5.10
CA GLY A 93 -8.99 -9.43 6.38
C GLY A 93 -8.54 -7.96 6.33
N SER A 94 -8.20 -7.41 5.16
CA SER A 94 -7.94 -5.96 5.04
C SER A 94 -9.23 -5.17 4.93
N HIS A 95 -9.21 -3.94 5.41
CA HIS A 95 -10.31 -3.00 5.23
C HIS A 95 -10.22 -2.16 3.94
N LEU A 96 -9.35 -2.55 3.00
CA LEU A 96 -8.94 -1.71 1.87
C LEU A 96 -10.08 -1.39 0.89
N ILE A 97 -11.11 -2.26 0.81
CA ILE A 97 -12.23 -2.14 -0.16
C ILE A 97 -13.60 -2.18 0.53
N TYR A 98 -13.72 -1.77 1.81
CA TYR A 98 -15.04 -1.62 2.42
C TYR A 98 -15.68 -0.29 2.00
N GLY A 99 -16.23 -0.27 0.78
CA GLY A 99 -16.83 0.92 0.17
C GLY A 99 -17.64 0.62 -1.09
N GLY A 100 -18.65 -0.26 -0.96
CA GLY A 100 -19.70 -0.47 -1.98
C GLY A 100 -19.44 -1.60 -2.98
N ALA A 101 -20.20 -2.67 -2.86
CA ALA A 101 -20.39 -3.72 -3.88
C ALA A 101 -21.54 -3.34 -4.85
N PRO A 102 -21.69 -3.95 -6.04
CA PRO A 102 -20.86 -4.98 -6.70
C PRO A 102 -19.92 -4.45 -7.79
#